data_AF-A0A7X8V6C1-F1
#
_entry.id   AF-A0A7X8V6C1-F1
#
_cell.length_a   1.000
_cell.length_b   1.000
_cell.length_c   1.000
_cell.angle_alpha   90.00
_cell.angle_beta   90.00
_cell.angle_gamma   90.00
#
_symmetry.space_group_name_H-M   'P 1'
#
loop_
_entity.id
_entity.type
_entity.pdbx_description
1 polymer ?
#
loop_
_entity_poly.entity_id
_entity_poly.type
_entity_poly.pdbx_seq_one_letter_code
_entity_poly.pdbx_strand_id
1 'polypeptide(L)'
;MSNNVIPVKEIGELIDELALKIPPLLKEIMATFYSVEAATNMGAAVGAFYKKLLDCGISQEDAMKMTHDYLNTLKDVAKVEGNIQTKDED
;
A
#
# COMPACT_ATOMS: atom_id res chain seq x y z
N MET A 1 -13.50 47.12 -4.06
CA MET A 1 -12.74 45.85 -4.04
C MET A 1 -13.65 44.81 -3.41
N SER A 2 -14.02 43.75 -4.15
CA SER A 2 -14.85 42.68 -3.58
C SER A 2 -14.01 41.89 -2.58
N ASN A 3 -14.36 41.96 -1.31
CA ASN A 3 -13.79 41.10 -0.27
C ASN A 3 -14.26 39.67 -0.55
N ASN A 4 -13.42 38.92 -1.25
CA ASN A 4 -13.61 37.50 -1.51
C ASN A 4 -13.23 36.74 -0.22
N VAL A 5 -14.06 36.87 0.81
CA VAL A 5 -13.89 36.13 2.06
C VAL A 5 -14.30 34.70 1.75
N ILE A 6 -13.34 33.79 1.65
CA ILE A 6 -13.64 32.39 1.43
C ILE A 6 -14.38 31.89 2.68
N PRO A 7 -15.64 31.45 2.56
CA PRO A 7 -16.42 31.03 3.71
C PRO A 7 -15.82 29.73 4.27
N VAL A 8 -15.12 29.87 5.40
CA VAL A 8 -14.42 28.77 6.09
C VAL A 8 -15.36 27.59 6.37
N LYS A 9 -16.64 27.87 6.61
CA LYS A 9 -17.67 26.85 6.82
C LYS A 9 -17.89 25.98 5.58
N GLU A 10 -18.01 26.58 4.39
CA GLU A 10 -18.22 25.85 3.14
C GLU A 10 -16.96 25.07 2.72
N ILE A 11 -15.76 25.57 3.07
CA ILE A 11 -14.52 24.81 2.92
C ILE A 11 -14.51 23.59 3.84
N GLY A 12 -14.94 23.76 5.09
CA GLY A 12 -15.05 22.66 6.06
C GLY A 12 -16.00 21.57 5.55
N GLU A 13 -17.19 21.96 5.09
CA GLU A 13 -18.18 21.04 4.51
C GLU A 13 -17.64 20.30 3.27
N LEU A 14 -16.90 21.00 2.40
CA LEU A 14 -16.25 20.38 1.23
C LEU A 14 -15.17 19.36 1.62
N ILE A 15 -14.35 19.71 2.62
CA ILE A 15 -13.29 18.83 3.13
C ILE A 15 -13.90 17.61 3.84
N ASP A 16 -14.97 17.79 4.59
CA ASP A 16 -15.70 16.70 5.25
C ASP A 16 -16.29 15.74 4.22
N GLU A 17 -16.92 16.25 3.16
CA GLU A 17 -17.44 15.42 2.07
C GLU A 17 -16.33 14.68 1.31
N LEU A 18 -15.16 15.31 1.15
CA LEU A 18 -14.00 14.68 0.52
C LEU A 18 -13.41 13.59 1.42
N ALA A 19 -13.30 13.84 2.72
CA ALA A 19 -12.79 12.90 3.71
C ALA A 19 -13.65 11.63 3.79
N LEU A 20 -14.96 11.73 3.55
CA LEU A 20 -15.85 10.55 3.47
C LEU A 20 -15.57 9.67 2.25
N LYS A 21 -15.02 10.22 1.16
CA LYS A 21 -14.79 9.51 -0.11
C LYS A 21 -13.39 8.91 -0.25
N ILE A 22 -12.43 9.38 0.54
CA ILE A 22 -11.05 8.88 0.52
C ILE A 22 -10.95 7.42 1.02
N PRO A 23 -11.55 7.01 2.17
CA PRO A 23 -11.41 5.65 2.67
C PRO A 23 -11.97 4.55 1.74
N PRO A 24 -13.13 4.74 1.08
CA PRO A 24 -13.61 3.81 0.05
C PRO A 24 -12.68 3.69 -1.16
N LEU A 25 -12.14 4.80 -1.67
CA LEU A 25 -11.18 4.81 -2.78
C LEU A 25 -9.90 4.02 -2.45
N LEU A 26 -9.36 4.24 -1.24
CA LEU A 26 -8.20 3.48 -0.77
C LEU A 26 -8.51 1.98 -0.64
N LYS A 27 -9.72 1.63 -0.18
CA LYS A 27 -10.18 0.23 -0.14
C LYS A 27 -10.27 -0.40 -1.53
N GLU A 28 -10.74 0.32 -2.54
CA GLU A 28 -10.83 -0.18 -3.92
C GLU A 28 -9.43 -0.36 -4.55
N ILE A 29 -8.51 0.57 -4.29
CA ILE A 29 -7.10 0.43 -4.69
C ILE A 29 -6.49 -0.80 -4.02
N MET A 30 -6.67 -0.96 -2.70
CA MET A 30 -6.18 -2.14 -1.97
C MET A 30 -6.84 -3.44 -2.44
N ALA A 31 -8.14 -3.44 -2.75
CA ALA A 31 -8.84 -4.59 -3.33
C ALA A 31 -8.26 -4.96 -4.71
N THR A 32 -7.80 -3.98 -5.48
CA THR A 32 -7.08 -4.20 -6.74
C THR A 32 -5.70 -4.82 -6.49
N PHE A 33 -4.98 -4.37 -5.45
CA PHE A 33 -3.71 -4.99 -5.01
C PHE A 33 -3.87 -6.41 -4.44
N TYR A 34 -5.03 -6.75 -3.87
CA TYR A 34 -5.38 -8.11 -3.43
C TYR A 34 -6.14 -8.93 -4.48
N SER A 35 -6.30 -8.40 -5.70
CA SER A 35 -6.96 -9.14 -6.78
C SER A 35 -6.18 -10.42 -7.11
N VAL A 36 -6.89 -11.43 -7.64
CA VAL A 36 -6.27 -12.69 -8.10
C VAL A 36 -5.15 -12.41 -9.11
N GLU A 37 -5.29 -11.39 -9.93
CA GLU A 37 -4.28 -10.96 -10.90
C GLU A 37 -3.03 -10.40 -10.22
N ALA A 38 -3.20 -9.48 -9.27
CA ALA A 38 -2.08 -8.93 -8.50
C ALA A 38 -1.36 -10.00 -7.66
N ALA A 39 -2.12 -10.90 -7.03
CA ALA A 39 -1.58 -12.06 -6.32
C ALA A 39 -0.82 -13.02 -7.24
N THR A 40 -1.33 -13.23 -8.47
CA THR A 40 -0.68 -14.07 -9.49
C THR A 40 0.64 -13.45 -9.95
N ASN A 41 0.63 -12.16 -10.27
CA ASN A 41 1.84 -11.44 -10.71
C ASN A 41 2.89 -11.39 -9.61
N MET A 42 2.48 -11.13 -8.36
CA MET A 42 3.36 -11.16 -7.20
C MET A 42 3.95 -12.57 -6.96
N GLY A 43 3.12 -13.62 -7.03
CA GLY A 43 3.58 -15.01 -6.92
C GLY A 43 4.58 -15.39 -8.01
N ALA A 44 4.35 -14.95 -9.25
CA ALA A 44 5.28 -15.17 -10.36
C ALA A 44 6.63 -14.47 -10.13
N ALA A 45 6.61 -13.20 -9.67
CA ALA A 45 7.82 -12.45 -9.37
C ALA A 45 8.65 -13.09 -8.24
N VAL A 46 7.98 -13.50 -7.15
CA VAL A 46 8.61 -14.18 -6.02
C VAL A 46 9.22 -15.52 -6.44
N GLY A 47 8.49 -16.31 -7.24
CA GLY A 47 8.99 -17.59 -7.77
C GLY A 47 10.18 -17.41 -8.72
N ALA A 48 10.15 -16.36 -9.55
CA ALA A 48 11.27 -16.02 -10.43
C ALA A 48 12.51 -15.58 -9.65
N PHE A 49 12.33 -14.76 -8.60
CA PHE A 49 13.41 -14.36 -7.70
C PHE A 49 14.07 -15.57 -7.04
N TYR A 50 13.28 -16.44 -6.42
CA TYR A 50 13.77 -17.67 -5.80
C TYR A 50 14.56 -18.55 -6.80
N LYS A 51 14.00 -18.80 -8.00
CA LYS A 51 14.71 -19.56 -9.05
C LYS A 51 16.04 -18.92 -9.42
N LYS A 52 16.09 -17.59 -9.53
CA LYS A 52 17.32 -16.88 -9.88
C LYS A 52 18.40 -17.02 -8.80
N LEU A 53 18.01 -17.04 -7.53
CA LEU A 53 18.94 -17.30 -6.42
C LEU A 53 19.56 -18.70 -6.55
N LEU A 54 18.74 -19.72 -6.84
CA LEU A 54 19.24 -21.08 -7.09
C LEU A 54 20.19 -21.13 -8.30
N ASP A 55 19.84 -20.46 -9.40
CA ASP A 55 20.67 -20.39 -10.61
C ASP A 55 22.04 -19.73 -10.34
N CYS A 56 22.10 -18.81 -9.37
CA CYS A 56 23.33 -18.19 -8.91
C CYS A 56 24.14 -19.07 -7.94
N GLY A 57 23.69 -20.29 -7.66
CA GLY A 57 24.38 -21.24 -6.78
C GLY A 57 24.10 -21.05 -5.29
N ILE A 58 23.08 -20.26 -4.92
CA ILE A 58 22.66 -20.12 -3.52
C ILE A 58 21.97 -21.42 -3.10
N SER A 59 22.25 -21.85 -1.86
CA SER A 59 21.64 -23.05 -1.31
C SER A 59 20.11 -22.92 -1.28
N GLN A 60 19.39 -24.04 -1.39
CA GLN A 60 17.93 -24.03 -1.35
C GLN A 60 17.37 -23.38 -0.07
N GLU A 61 18.03 -23.65 1.07
CA GLU A 61 17.65 -23.09 2.36
C GLU A 61 17.84 -21.56 2.40
N ASP A 62 19.01 -21.08 1.98
CA ASP A 62 19.32 -19.65 1.96
C ASP A 62 18.45 -18.89 0.95
N ALA A 63 18.22 -19.47 -0.23
CA ALA A 63 17.37 -18.88 -1.26
C ALA A 63 15.93 -18.74 -0.77
N MET A 64 15.41 -19.74 -0.06
CA MET A 64 14.08 -19.69 0.52
C MET A 64 13.98 -18.61 1.60
N LYS A 65 15.00 -18.53 2.47
CA LYS A 65 15.07 -17.50 3.52
C LYS A 65 15.11 -16.09 2.92
N MET A 66 15.97 -15.84 1.95
CA MET A 66 16.07 -14.53 1.27
C MET A 66 14.76 -14.14 0.57
N THR A 67 14.08 -15.11 -0.05
CA THR A 67 12.77 -14.89 -0.68
C THR A 67 11.70 -14.50 0.36
N HIS A 68 11.69 -15.17 1.52
CA HIS A 68 10.79 -14.85 2.62
C HIS A 68 11.07 -13.47 3.23
N ASP A 69 12.35 -13.11 3.41
CA ASP A 69 12.76 -11.81 3.94
C ASP A 69 12.39 -10.67 2.97
N TYR A 70 12.53 -10.88 1.66
CA TYR A 70 12.06 -9.95 0.63
C TYR A 70 10.55 -9.73 0.69
N LEU A 71 9.76 -10.80 0.81
CA LEU A 71 8.30 -10.73 1.00
C LEU A 71 7.90 -9.97 2.26
N ASN A 72 8.60 -10.20 3.37
CA ASN A 72 8.33 -9.49 4.62
C ASN A 72 8.62 -7.99 4.49
N THR A 73 9.70 -7.63 3.79
CA THR A 73 10.03 -6.23 3.49
C THR A 73 8.90 -5.56 2.70
N LEU A 74 8.39 -6.22 1.67
CA LEU A 74 7.26 -5.71 0.88
C LEU A 74 6.00 -5.53 1.73
N LYS A 75 5.70 -6.50 2.60
CA LYS A 75 4.57 -6.44 3.53
C LYS A 75 4.71 -5.29 4.52
N ASP A 76 5.91 -5.05 5.04
CA ASP A 76 6.15 -4.00 6.01
C ASP A 76 6.06 -2.61 5.36
N VAL A 77 6.54 -2.45 4.13
CA VAL A 77 6.34 -1.23 3.33
C VAL A 77 4.85 -0.99 3.07
N ALA A 78 4.09 -2.02 2.67
CA ALA A 78 2.64 -1.90 2.45
C ALA A 78 1.87 -1.54 3.74
N LYS A 79 2.36 -1.98 4.91
CA LYS A 79 1.78 -1.61 6.22
C LYS A 79 2.10 -0.17 6.62
N VAL A 80 3.27 0.36 6.27
CA VAL A 80 3.67 1.74 6.59
C VAL A 80 2.74 2.75 5.90
N GLU A 81 2.28 2.47 4.68
CA GLU A 81 1.28 3.32 3.99
C GLU A 81 -0.12 3.22 4.61
N GLY A 82 -0.45 2.15 5.35
CA GLY A 82 -1.73 1.99 6.05
C GLY A 82 -1.82 2.70 7.41
N ASN A 83 -0.70 3.20 7.95
CA ASN A 83 -0.62 3.83 9.27
C ASN A 83 -0.62 5.37 9.24
N ILE A 84 -0.98 6.00 8.12
CA ILE A 84 -1.39 7.42 8.12
C ILE A 84 -2.84 7.50 8.63
N GLN A 85 -3.07 7.09 9.88
CA GLN A 85 -4.20 7.56 10.68
C GLN A 85 -3.62 8.60 11.63
N THR A 86 -4.08 9.83 11.44
CA THR A 86 -3.88 11.01 12.27
C THR A 86 -4.05 10.64 13.73
N LYS A 87 -2.95 10.77 14.47
CA LYS A 87 -2.96 10.79 15.93
C LYS A 87 -3.30 12.21 16.37
N ASP A 88 -4.57 12.56 16.23
CA ASP A 88 -5.22 13.65 16.97
C ASP A 88 -6.35 12.97 17.77
N GLU A 89 -6.67 13.20 19.03
CA GLU A 89 -6.18 13.95 20.18
C GLU A 89 -7.04 13.36 21.33
N ASP A 90 -6.48 13.07 22.50
CA ASP A 90 -7.21 12.92 23.77
C ASP A 90 -6.64 13.95 24.76
#